data_AF-Q3TXV7-F1
#
_entry.id   AF-Q3TXV7-F1
#
_cell.length_a   1.000
_cell.length_b   1.000
_cell.length_c   1.000
_cell.angle_alpha   90.00
_cell.angle_beta   90.00
_cell.angle_gamma   90.00
#
_symmetry.space_group_name_H-M   'P 1'
#
loop_
_entity.id
_entity.type
_entity.pdbx_description
1 polymer ?
#
loop_
_entity_poly.entity_id
_entity_poly.type
_entity_poly.pdbx_seq_one_letter_code
_entity_poly.pdbx_strand_id
1 'polypeptide(L)'
;MAGCRLWVSLLLAAALACLATALWPWPQYIQTYHRRYTLYPNNFQFRYHVSSAAQAGCVVLDEAFRRYRNLLFGSGSWPRPSFSNKQQTLGKNILVVSVVTAECNEFPNLESVENYTLTINDDQCLLASETVWGALRGLETFSQLVWKSAEGTFFINKTKIKDFPRFPHRGVLLDTSRHYLPLSSILDTLDVMAYNKFNVFHWHLVDDSSFPELTRKGSFNPVTHIYTAQDVKEVIEYARLRGIRVLAEFDTPGHTLSWGPGAPGLLTPCYSGSHLSGTFGPVNPSLNSTYDFMSTLFLEISSVFPDFYLHLGGDEVDFTCWKSNPNIQAFMKKKGFTDFKQLESFYIQTLLDIVSDYDKGYVVWQEVFDNKVKVRPDTIIQVWREEMPVEYMLEMQDITRAGFRALLSAPWYLNRVKYGPDWKDMYKVEPLAFHGTPEQKALVIGGEACMWGEYVDSTNLVPRLWPRAGAVAERLWSSNLTTNIDFAFKRLSHFRCELVRRGIQAQPISVGYCEQEFEQT
;
A
#
# COMPACT_ATOMS: atom_id res chain seq x y z
N MET A 1 24.44 -0.81 52.39
CA MET A 1 24.68 -1.15 50.98
C MET A 1 23.73 -2.24 50.45
N ALA A 2 22.41 -2.12 50.68
CA ALA A 2 21.42 -3.07 50.16
C ALA A 2 20.31 -2.40 49.31
N GLY A 3 20.17 -1.07 49.37
CA GLY A 3 19.11 -0.33 48.64
C GLY A 3 19.39 -0.04 47.16
N CYS A 4 20.66 -0.04 46.73
CA CYS A 4 21.03 0.37 45.37
C CYS A 4 20.93 -0.76 44.32
N ARG A 5 20.90 -2.03 44.74
CA ARG A 5 20.79 -3.18 43.83
C ARG A 5 19.35 -3.52 43.40
N LEU A 6 18.35 -3.13 44.18
CA LEU A 6 16.93 -3.35 43.85
C LEU A 6 16.41 -2.39 42.77
N TRP A 7 16.89 -1.15 42.74
CA TRP A 7 16.43 -0.15 41.76
C TRP A 7 16.96 -0.42 40.35
N VAL A 8 18.21 -0.90 40.24
CA VAL A 8 18.81 -1.27 38.94
C VAL A 8 18.13 -2.50 38.34
N SER A 9 17.70 -3.47 39.16
CA SER A 9 17.01 -4.66 38.68
C SER A 9 15.54 -4.41 38.30
N LEU A 10 14.87 -3.44 38.93
CA LEU A 10 13.53 -2.98 38.53
C LEU A 10 13.54 -2.18 37.21
N LEU A 11 14.57 -1.35 36.97
CA LEU A 11 14.74 -0.64 35.69
C LEU A 11 15.09 -1.59 34.52
N LEU A 12 15.92 -2.61 34.77
CA LEU A 12 16.21 -3.66 33.77
C LEU A 12 14.98 -4.57 33.51
N ALA A 13 14.19 -4.91 34.53
CA ALA A 13 12.96 -5.67 34.34
C ALA A 13 11.88 -4.89 33.59
N ALA A 14 11.77 -3.57 33.83
CA ALA A 14 10.89 -2.68 33.08
C ALA A 14 11.33 -2.53 31.61
N ALA A 15 12.64 -2.43 31.36
CA ALA A 15 13.19 -2.43 30.00
C ALA A 15 12.97 -3.77 29.27
N LEU A 16 13.04 -4.90 29.98
CA LEU A 16 12.81 -6.24 29.44
C LEU A 16 11.32 -6.56 29.20
N ALA A 17 10.40 -5.97 29.96
CA ALA A 17 8.96 -6.04 29.68
C ALA A 17 8.54 -5.16 28.49
N CYS A 18 9.27 -4.07 28.22
CA CYS A 18 9.03 -3.19 27.07
C CYS A 18 9.34 -3.84 25.71
N LEU A 19 10.21 -4.84 25.62
CA LEU A 19 10.66 -5.36 24.32
C LEU A 19 9.63 -6.26 23.62
N ALA A 20 8.71 -6.90 24.37
CA ALA A 20 7.59 -7.64 23.78
C ALA A 20 6.44 -6.73 23.28
N THR A 21 6.62 -5.40 23.36
CA THR A 21 5.55 -4.43 23.08
C THR A 21 5.76 -3.63 21.80
N ALA A 22 6.74 -3.94 20.96
CA ALA A 22 7.16 -3.07 19.85
C ALA A 22 6.66 -3.47 18.45
N LEU A 23 5.58 -4.23 18.37
CA LEU A 23 4.98 -4.68 17.09
C LEU A 23 4.31 -3.54 16.34
N TRP A 24 4.40 -3.53 15.01
CA TRP A 24 3.67 -2.63 14.12
C TRP A 24 3.32 -3.33 12.78
N PRO A 25 2.06 -3.34 12.33
CA PRO A 25 0.83 -3.05 13.07
C PRO A 25 0.61 -3.95 14.30
N TRP A 26 -0.22 -3.50 15.24
CA TRP A 26 -0.63 -4.30 16.39
C TRP A 26 -1.57 -5.47 16.00
N PRO A 27 -1.29 -6.71 16.45
CA PRO A 27 -2.17 -7.84 16.12
C PRO A 27 -3.56 -7.75 16.76
N GLN A 28 -4.55 -8.40 16.13
CA GLN A 28 -5.92 -8.52 16.68
C GLN A 28 -5.94 -9.16 18.07
N TYR A 29 -5.15 -10.21 18.27
CA TYR A 29 -4.96 -10.85 19.56
C TYR A 29 -3.49 -11.21 19.78
N ILE A 30 -2.97 -10.80 20.92
CA ILE A 30 -1.63 -11.17 21.39
C ILE A 30 -1.64 -11.48 22.88
N GLN A 31 -0.97 -12.57 23.24
CA GLN A 31 -0.66 -12.91 24.61
C GLN A 31 0.84 -13.18 24.73
N THR A 32 1.53 -12.36 25.51
CA THR A 32 2.97 -12.46 25.74
C THR A 32 3.28 -12.83 27.18
N TYR A 33 4.39 -13.53 27.40
CA TYR A 33 4.86 -13.98 28.71
C TYR A 33 6.33 -13.62 28.91
N HIS A 34 6.77 -13.56 30.17
CA HIS A 34 8.17 -13.24 30.50
C HIS A 34 9.18 -14.35 30.18
N ARG A 35 8.71 -15.57 29.87
CA ARG A 35 9.60 -16.67 29.48
C ARG A 35 10.25 -16.36 28.13
N ARG A 36 11.57 -16.46 28.04
CA ARG A 36 12.37 -16.16 26.85
C ARG A 36 13.06 -17.41 26.32
N TYR A 37 13.27 -17.45 25.02
CA TYR A 37 14.03 -18.48 24.32
C TYR A 37 15.16 -17.84 23.53
N THR A 38 16.32 -18.49 23.50
CA THR A 38 17.47 -18.01 22.75
C THR A 38 17.36 -18.42 21.27
N LEU A 39 17.72 -17.51 20.38
CA LEU A 39 17.89 -17.80 18.95
C LEU A 39 19.38 -17.83 18.62
N TYR A 40 19.79 -18.81 17.81
CA TYR A 40 21.19 -18.94 17.37
C TYR A 40 21.27 -18.58 15.89
N PRO A 41 21.75 -17.38 15.52
CA PRO A 41 21.73 -16.88 14.14
C PRO A 41 22.24 -17.89 13.11
N ASN A 42 23.44 -18.46 13.34
CA ASN A 42 24.09 -19.38 12.40
C ASN A 42 23.30 -20.68 12.17
N ASN A 43 22.41 -21.07 13.10
CA ASN A 43 21.69 -22.33 13.06
C ASN A 43 20.16 -22.15 12.91
N PHE A 44 19.67 -20.91 12.88
CA PHE A 44 18.25 -20.62 12.76
C PHE A 44 17.75 -20.91 11.34
N GLN A 45 16.63 -21.62 11.23
CA GLN A 45 16.03 -22.02 9.96
C GLN A 45 14.51 -21.83 9.96
N PHE A 46 13.97 -21.44 8.81
CA PHE A 46 12.56 -21.60 8.50
C PHE A 46 12.36 -22.97 7.85
N ARG A 47 11.30 -23.70 8.23
CA ARG A 47 10.99 -25.01 7.66
C ARG A 47 9.49 -25.15 7.42
N TYR A 48 9.12 -25.83 6.35
CA TYR A 48 7.75 -26.26 6.14
C TYR A 48 7.34 -27.31 7.17
N HIS A 49 6.09 -27.23 7.64
CA HIS A 49 5.47 -28.32 8.36
C HIS A 49 5.23 -29.50 7.40
N VAL A 50 5.36 -30.73 7.90
CA VAL A 50 5.19 -31.94 7.07
C VAL A 50 3.79 -32.09 6.45
N SER A 51 2.78 -31.47 7.08
CA SER A 51 1.39 -31.46 6.59
C SER A 51 0.98 -30.14 5.94
N SER A 52 1.94 -29.25 5.65
CA SER A 52 1.67 -27.98 4.96
C SER A 52 1.34 -28.24 3.49
N ALA A 53 0.35 -27.54 2.95
CA ALA A 53 0.06 -27.57 1.50
C ALA A 53 1.20 -26.93 0.69
N ALA A 54 1.82 -25.87 1.24
CA ALA A 54 3.05 -25.31 0.69
C ALA A 54 4.27 -26.12 1.15
N GLN A 55 5.17 -26.44 0.21
CA GLN A 55 6.42 -27.16 0.42
C GLN A 55 7.56 -26.48 -0.36
N ALA A 56 8.77 -27.05 -0.32
CA ALA A 56 9.88 -26.58 -1.14
C ALA A 56 9.49 -26.49 -2.63
N GLY A 57 9.82 -25.38 -3.28
CA GLY A 57 9.31 -25.01 -4.60
C GLY A 57 8.19 -23.95 -4.56
N CYS A 58 7.66 -23.63 -3.38
CA CYS A 58 6.80 -22.47 -3.18
C CYS A 58 7.64 -21.19 -3.21
N VAL A 59 7.80 -20.59 -4.40
CA VAL A 59 8.70 -19.44 -4.63
C VAL A 59 8.43 -18.29 -3.65
N VAL A 60 7.17 -17.97 -3.38
CA VAL A 60 6.78 -16.92 -2.42
C VAL A 60 7.39 -17.15 -1.03
N LEU A 61 7.27 -18.37 -0.49
CA LEU A 61 7.79 -18.69 0.84
C LEU A 61 9.28 -18.96 0.86
N ASP A 62 9.82 -19.61 -0.17
CA ASP A 62 11.25 -19.88 -0.27
C ASP A 62 12.05 -18.56 -0.31
N GLU A 63 11.60 -17.58 -1.10
CA GLU A 63 12.21 -16.23 -1.10
C GLU A 63 11.96 -15.47 0.20
N ALA A 64 10.76 -15.58 0.79
CA ALA A 64 10.47 -14.94 2.07
C ALA A 64 11.36 -15.47 3.20
N PHE A 65 11.60 -16.78 3.26
CA PHE A 65 12.48 -17.39 4.26
C PHE A 65 13.92 -16.86 4.14
N ARG A 66 14.45 -16.74 2.92
CA ARG A 66 15.78 -16.15 2.71
C ARG A 66 15.82 -14.69 3.10
N ARG A 67 14.85 -13.90 2.65
CA ARG A 67 14.72 -12.48 2.96
C ARG A 67 14.63 -12.24 4.47
N TYR A 68 13.71 -12.90 5.18
CA TYR A 68 13.55 -12.73 6.62
C TYR A 68 14.74 -13.26 7.42
N ARG A 69 15.41 -14.32 6.94
CA ARG A 69 16.65 -14.79 7.55
C ARG A 69 17.75 -13.73 7.46
N ASN A 70 17.84 -13.02 6.33
CA ASN A 70 18.78 -11.92 6.16
C ASN A 70 18.37 -10.67 6.97
N LEU A 71 17.08 -10.32 7.00
CA LEU A 71 16.60 -9.19 7.81
C LEU A 71 16.89 -9.39 9.31
N LEU A 72 16.69 -10.60 9.84
CA LEU A 72 16.89 -10.90 11.25
C LEU A 72 18.36 -10.87 11.69
N PHE A 73 19.27 -11.38 10.87
CA PHE A 73 20.65 -11.63 11.31
C PHE A 73 21.74 -11.17 10.33
N GLY A 74 21.39 -10.55 9.20
CA GLY A 74 22.33 -10.21 8.13
C GLY A 74 23.00 -11.41 7.46
N SER A 75 23.98 -11.10 6.61
CA SER A 75 24.79 -12.05 5.82
C SER A 75 26.12 -12.44 6.48
N GLY A 76 26.49 -11.80 7.61
CA GLY A 76 27.75 -12.03 8.32
C GLY A 76 27.76 -13.24 9.26
N SER A 77 28.96 -13.74 9.58
CA SER A 77 29.15 -14.80 10.58
C SER A 77 29.06 -14.25 12.00
N TRP A 78 28.17 -14.80 12.82
CA TRP A 78 28.02 -14.38 14.22
C TRP A 78 29.02 -15.11 15.13
N PRO A 79 29.69 -14.41 16.07
CA PRO A 79 30.53 -15.05 17.08
C PRO A 79 29.73 -16.08 17.87
N ARG A 80 30.35 -17.20 18.26
CA ARG A 80 29.71 -18.14 19.19
C ARG A 80 29.44 -17.41 20.52
N PRO A 81 28.22 -17.49 21.08
CA PRO A 81 27.93 -16.83 22.35
C PRO A 81 28.89 -17.33 23.44
N SER A 82 29.56 -16.39 24.12
CA SER A 82 30.40 -16.69 25.27
C SER A 82 29.51 -16.98 26.48
N PHE A 83 29.31 -18.25 26.79
CA PHE A 83 28.53 -18.67 27.95
C PHE A 83 29.36 -18.50 29.24
N SER A 84 29.50 -17.28 29.73
CA SER A 84 29.92 -17.06 31.11
C SER A 84 28.70 -17.18 32.04
N ASN A 85 28.60 -18.33 32.71
CA ASN A 85 27.67 -18.67 33.80
C ASN A 85 26.19 -18.98 33.48
N LYS A 86 25.88 -20.29 33.53
CA LYS A 86 24.68 -20.94 34.11
C LYS A 86 23.33 -20.20 34.03
N GLN A 87 22.75 -20.14 32.84
CA GLN A 87 21.31 -20.35 32.62
C GLN A 87 21.12 -20.81 31.17
N GLN A 88 21.08 -22.13 30.94
CA GLN A 88 20.70 -22.69 29.65
C GLN A 88 19.21 -22.37 29.40
N THR A 89 18.94 -21.27 28.72
CA THR A 89 17.63 -21.01 28.13
C THR A 89 17.41 -21.99 26.98
N LEU A 90 16.21 -22.60 26.90
CA LEU A 90 15.84 -23.44 25.77
C LEU A 90 15.96 -22.64 24.46
N GLY A 91 16.66 -23.21 23.47
CA GLY A 91 16.83 -22.59 22.16
C GLY A 91 15.64 -22.86 21.24
N LYS A 92 15.27 -21.89 20.40
CA LYS A 92 14.24 -22.04 19.35
C LYS A 92 14.84 -21.78 17.98
N ASN A 93 15.54 -22.78 17.43
CA ASN A 93 16.29 -22.61 16.17
C ASN A 93 15.49 -22.89 14.90
N ILE A 94 14.22 -23.25 15.01
CA ILE A 94 13.38 -23.55 13.86
C ILE A 94 12.05 -22.83 14.05
N LEU A 95 11.66 -22.01 13.08
CA LEU A 95 10.26 -21.62 12.90
C LEU A 95 9.65 -22.55 11.86
N VAL A 96 8.64 -23.31 12.26
CA VAL A 96 7.89 -24.20 11.37
C VAL A 96 6.71 -23.42 10.78
N VAL A 97 6.50 -23.51 9.47
CA VAL A 97 5.45 -22.79 8.73
C VAL A 97 4.48 -23.80 8.12
N SER A 98 3.19 -23.64 8.40
CA SER A 98 2.12 -24.49 7.87
C SER A 98 1.05 -23.65 7.19
N VAL A 99 0.77 -23.97 5.93
CA VAL A 99 -0.27 -23.30 5.14
C VAL A 99 -1.35 -24.31 4.74
N VAL A 100 -2.62 -23.92 4.78
CA VAL A 100 -3.76 -24.77 4.39
C VAL A 100 -3.95 -24.81 2.88
N THR A 101 -3.89 -23.66 2.21
CA THR A 101 -3.96 -23.50 0.75
C THR A 101 -2.73 -22.76 0.23
N ALA A 102 -1.95 -23.41 -0.63
CA ALA A 102 -0.61 -22.94 -0.96
C ALA A 102 -0.59 -21.63 -1.77
N GLU A 103 -1.42 -21.47 -2.82
CA GLU A 103 -1.49 -20.26 -3.68
C GLU A 103 -0.12 -19.69 -4.14
N CYS A 104 0.93 -20.51 -4.16
CA CYS A 104 2.32 -20.05 -4.29
C CYS A 104 2.67 -19.44 -5.65
N ASN A 105 1.88 -19.77 -6.68
CA ASN A 105 2.08 -19.31 -8.06
C ASN A 105 0.98 -18.35 -8.52
N GLU A 106 0.00 -18.07 -7.65
CA GLU A 106 -1.10 -17.16 -7.95
C GLU A 106 -0.72 -15.72 -7.60
N PHE A 107 -1.48 -14.77 -8.14
CA PHE A 107 -1.44 -13.38 -7.70
C PHE A 107 -2.42 -13.18 -6.53
N PRO A 108 -2.08 -12.36 -5.52
CA PRO A 108 -3.04 -11.97 -4.50
C PRO A 108 -4.19 -11.18 -5.15
N ASN A 109 -5.37 -11.24 -4.55
CA ASN A 109 -6.58 -10.53 -4.95
C ASN A 109 -7.31 -9.97 -3.71
N LEU A 110 -8.45 -9.31 -3.91
CA LEU A 110 -9.20 -8.67 -2.81
C LEU A 110 -9.73 -9.69 -1.79
N GLU A 111 -10.01 -10.91 -2.23
CA GLU A 111 -10.57 -12.02 -1.44
C GLU A 111 -9.50 -12.88 -0.75
N SER A 112 -8.22 -12.59 -1.00
CA SER A 112 -7.09 -13.33 -0.44
C SER A 112 -7.10 -13.29 1.10
N VAL A 113 -7.14 -14.48 1.72
CA VAL A 113 -7.27 -14.60 3.17
C VAL A 113 -5.90 -14.46 3.85
N GLU A 114 -5.68 -13.35 4.56
CA GLU A 114 -4.39 -13.01 5.18
C GLU A 114 -4.30 -13.35 6.68
N ASN A 115 -5.16 -14.24 7.17
CA ASN A 115 -5.15 -14.64 8.59
C ASN A 115 -3.90 -15.48 8.92
N TYR A 116 -3.44 -15.39 10.17
CA TYR A 116 -2.40 -16.29 10.67
C TYR A 116 -2.45 -16.44 12.19
N THR A 117 -1.79 -17.47 12.67
CA THR A 117 -1.53 -17.70 14.09
C THR A 117 -0.05 -17.98 14.29
N LEU A 118 0.55 -17.33 15.29
CA LEU A 118 1.95 -17.53 15.64
C LEU A 118 2.02 -18.01 17.09
N THR A 119 2.53 -19.22 17.29
CA THR A 119 2.64 -19.86 18.61
C THR A 119 4.10 -20.19 18.91
N ILE A 120 4.63 -19.52 19.93
CA ILE A 120 5.99 -19.74 20.46
C ILE A 120 5.83 -20.16 21.92
N ASN A 121 6.08 -21.43 22.22
CA ASN A 121 5.98 -22.00 23.56
C ASN A 121 7.11 -23.01 23.80
N ASP A 122 7.03 -23.82 24.85
CA ASP A 122 8.10 -24.75 25.23
C ASP A 122 8.32 -25.86 24.20
N ASP A 123 7.24 -26.31 23.56
CA ASP A 123 7.25 -27.46 22.65
C ASP A 123 7.29 -27.03 21.18
N GLN A 124 6.75 -25.85 20.85
CA GLN A 124 6.48 -25.43 19.48
C GLN A 124 6.98 -24.01 19.19
N CYS A 125 7.34 -23.79 17.92
CA CYS A 125 7.55 -22.50 17.29
C CYS A 125 6.91 -22.61 15.89
N LEU A 126 5.62 -22.30 15.83
CA LEU A 126 4.75 -22.61 14.69
C LEU A 126 4.05 -21.34 14.21
N LEU A 127 4.18 -21.07 12.91
CA LEU A 127 3.37 -20.14 12.17
C LEU A 127 2.40 -20.93 11.30
N ALA A 128 1.10 -20.78 11.53
CA ALA A 128 0.06 -21.41 10.73
C ALA A 128 -0.87 -20.36 10.12
N SER A 129 -1.22 -20.50 8.85
CA SER A 129 -2.10 -19.57 8.11
C SER A 129 -3.02 -20.31 7.15
N GLU A 130 -4.11 -19.66 6.74
CA GLU A 130 -4.99 -20.20 5.68
C GLU A 130 -4.22 -20.27 4.36
N THR A 131 -3.76 -19.12 3.88
CA THR A 131 -3.02 -19.00 2.61
C THR A 131 -1.55 -18.64 2.82
N VAL A 132 -0.78 -18.62 1.74
CA VAL A 132 0.60 -18.10 1.74
C VAL A 132 0.68 -16.63 2.13
N TRP A 133 -0.35 -15.84 1.84
CA TRP A 133 -0.39 -14.42 2.15
C TRP A 133 -0.37 -14.18 3.66
N GLY A 134 -1.15 -14.96 4.42
CA GLY A 134 -1.12 -14.94 5.89
C GLY A 134 0.24 -15.35 6.46
N ALA A 135 0.93 -16.31 5.84
CA ALA A 135 2.28 -16.69 6.25
C ALA A 135 3.29 -15.54 6.08
N LEU A 136 3.22 -14.77 4.98
CA LEU A 136 4.06 -13.57 4.81
C LEU A 136 3.83 -12.55 5.94
N ARG A 137 2.58 -12.30 6.34
CA ARG A 137 2.25 -11.39 7.45
C ARG A 137 2.77 -11.89 8.78
N GLY A 138 2.69 -13.20 9.02
CA GLY A 138 3.22 -13.83 10.21
C GLY A 138 4.74 -13.85 10.29
N LEU A 139 5.43 -13.96 9.16
CA LEU A 139 6.90 -13.82 9.10
C LEU A 139 7.34 -12.40 9.47
N GLU A 140 6.62 -11.38 9.00
CA GLU A 140 6.88 -9.99 9.42
C GLU A 140 6.72 -9.83 10.93
N THR A 141 5.60 -10.30 11.49
CA THR A 141 5.36 -10.24 12.94
C THR A 141 6.40 -11.03 13.72
N PHE A 142 6.79 -12.21 13.25
CA PHE A 142 7.88 -12.98 13.87
C PHE A 142 9.18 -12.18 13.87
N SER A 143 9.50 -11.49 12.77
CA SER A 143 10.73 -10.70 12.66
C SER A 143 10.81 -9.59 13.71
N GLN A 144 9.67 -8.96 14.03
CA GLN A 144 9.57 -7.88 15.01
C GLN A 144 9.54 -8.38 16.47
N LEU A 145 9.23 -9.66 16.71
CA LEU A 145 9.30 -10.27 18.04
C LEU A 145 10.73 -10.66 18.45
N VAL A 146 11.64 -10.78 17.48
CA VAL A 146 13.05 -11.07 17.75
C VAL A 146 13.72 -9.79 18.22
N TRP A 147 14.39 -9.86 19.37
CA TRP A 147 15.12 -8.73 19.93
C TRP A 147 16.50 -9.15 20.42
N LYS A 148 17.39 -8.17 20.57
CA LYS A 148 18.79 -8.38 20.96
C LYS A 148 19.02 -7.78 22.36
N SER A 149 19.65 -8.53 23.25
CA SER A 149 20.05 -8.01 24.57
C SER A 149 21.26 -7.09 24.46
N ALA A 150 21.58 -6.36 25.53
CA ALA A 150 22.76 -5.50 25.59
C ALA A 150 24.08 -6.27 25.34
N GLU A 151 24.12 -7.55 25.73
CA GLU A 151 25.25 -8.46 25.49
C GLU A 151 25.28 -9.00 24.05
N GLY A 152 24.29 -8.66 23.25
CA GLY A 152 24.18 -9.03 21.85
C GLY A 152 23.55 -10.39 21.58
N THR A 153 22.91 -11.01 22.57
CA THR A 153 22.23 -12.31 22.40
C THR A 153 20.81 -12.10 21.86
N PHE A 154 20.44 -12.89 20.86
CA PHE A 154 19.08 -12.86 20.28
C PHE A 154 18.10 -13.68 21.12
N PHE A 155 16.96 -13.07 21.41
CA PHE A 155 15.89 -13.67 22.18
C PHE A 155 14.54 -13.51 21.48
N ILE A 156 13.61 -14.39 21.85
CA ILE A 156 12.19 -14.26 21.56
C ILE A 156 11.39 -14.69 22.79
N ASN A 157 10.28 -14.02 23.06
CA ASN A 157 9.43 -14.35 24.21
C ASN A 157 8.41 -15.44 23.86
N LYS A 158 7.95 -16.19 24.87
CA LYS A 158 6.78 -17.05 24.77
C LYS A 158 5.58 -16.18 24.42
N THR A 159 4.98 -16.46 23.26
CA THR A 159 3.98 -15.60 22.65
C THR A 159 2.94 -16.45 21.92
N LYS A 160 1.67 -16.04 22.00
CA LYS A 160 0.58 -16.56 21.18
C LYS A 160 -0.12 -15.39 20.50
N ILE A 161 -0.14 -15.40 19.18
CA ILE A 161 -0.80 -14.40 18.34
C ILE A 161 -1.85 -15.09 17.47
N LYS A 162 -3.00 -14.45 17.33
CA LYS A 162 -3.99 -14.73 16.29
C LYS A 162 -4.28 -13.39 15.63
N ASP A 163 -4.11 -13.31 14.32
CA ASP A 163 -4.13 -12.03 13.64
C ASP A 163 -4.71 -12.14 12.24
N PHE A 164 -5.32 -11.05 11.80
CA PHE A 164 -5.98 -10.89 10.51
C PHE A 164 -6.23 -9.39 10.27
N PRO A 165 -6.26 -8.94 9.01
CA PRO A 165 -6.54 -7.55 8.70
C PRO A 165 -7.99 -7.19 9.02
N ARG A 166 -8.22 -5.96 9.47
CA ARG A 166 -9.56 -5.38 9.61
C ARG A 166 -10.21 -5.11 8.25
N PHE A 167 -9.42 -4.67 7.27
CA PHE A 167 -9.87 -4.36 5.92
C PHE A 167 -9.03 -5.09 4.86
N PRO A 168 -9.65 -5.66 3.81
CA PRO A 168 -8.94 -6.40 2.76
C PRO A 168 -8.15 -5.50 1.79
N HIS A 169 -8.52 -4.24 1.58
CA HIS A 169 -7.80 -3.32 0.69
C HIS A 169 -6.99 -2.29 1.49
N ARG A 170 -5.66 -2.40 1.44
CA ARG A 170 -4.74 -1.54 2.18
C ARG A 170 -3.66 -1.03 1.24
N GLY A 171 -3.88 0.18 0.73
CA GLY A 171 -3.11 0.72 -0.38
C GLY A 171 -2.09 1.79 -0.02
N VAL A 172 -1.07 1.90 -0.87
CA VAL A 172 -0.20 3.06 -0.99
C VAL A 172 -0.25 3.50 -2.45
N LEU A 173 -0.62 4.76 -2.69
CA LEU A 173 -0.55 5.38 -4.01
C LEU A 173 0.80 6.06 -4.21
N LEU A 174 1.50 5.73 -5.30
CA LEU A 174 2.64 6.50 -5.80
C LEU A 174 2.33 7.09 -7.17
N ASP A 175 2.55 8.39 -7.29
CA ASP A 175 2.52 9.13 -8.54
C ASP A 175 3.91 9.13 -9.18
N THR A 176 4.02 8.48 -10.33
CA THR A 176 5.26 8.42 -11.13
C THR A 176 5.21 9.30 -12.39
N SER A 177 4.20 10.15 -12.49
CA SER A 177 4.00 11.04 -13.62
C SER A 177 4.50 12.44 -13.36
N ARG A 178 4.14 13.03 -12.21
CA ARG A 178 4.57 14.39 -11.82
C ARG A 178 6.08 14.46 -11.68
N HIS A 179 6.68 13.40 -11.12
CA HIS A 179 8.11 13.11 -11.21
C HIS A 179 8.30 11.61 -11.45
N TYR A 180 9.29 11.26 -12.26
CA TYR A 180 9.70 9.87 -12.44
C TYR A 180 10.34 9.31 -11.17
N LEU A 181 9.97 8.08 -10.80
CA LEU A 181 10.63 7.33 -9.75
C LEU A 181 11.49 6.20 -10.36
N PRO A 182 12.79 6.10 -10.04
CA PRO A 182 13.58 4.94 -10.43
C PRO A 182 12.96 3.63 -9.95
N LEU A 183 13.12 2.56 -10.72
CA LEU A 183 12.63 1.23 -10.37
C LEU A 183 13.02 0.83 -8.93
N SER A 184 14.26 1.09 -8.53
CA SER A 184 14.74 0.80 -7.17
C SER A 184 13.91 1.49 -6.09
N SER A 185 13.48 2.74 -6.28
CA SER A 185 12.63 3.45 -5.31
C SER A 185 11.24 2.83 -5.17
N ILE A 186 10.70 2.26 -6.26
CA ILE A 186 9.44 1.51 -6.24
C ILE A 186 9.62 0.19 -5.49
N LEU A 187 10.68 -0.57 -5.79
CA LEU A 187 10.98 -1.84 -5.13
C LEU A 187 11.24 -1.66 -3.62
N ASP A 188 11.99 -0.63 -3.24
CA ASP A 188 12.22 -0.26 -1.84
C ASP A 188 10.88 0.09 -1.13
N THR A 189 9.98 0.78 -1.83
CA THR A 189 8.65 1.08 -1.28
C THR A 189 7.84 -0.20 -1.06
N LEU A 190 7.88 -1.17 -1.99
CA LEU A 190 7.22 -2.46 -1.84
C LEU A 190 7.76 -3.27 -0.64
N ASP A 191 9.06 -3.19 -0.35
CA ASP A 191 9.64 -3.77 0.86
C ASP A 191 9.03 -3.16 2.13
N VAL A 192 8.97 -1.83 2.20
CA VAL A 192 8.43 -1.16 3.40
C VAL A 192 6.91 -1.35 3.52
N MET A 193 6.19 -1.44 2.41
CA MET A 193 4.79 -1.85 2.39
C MET A 193 4.59 -3.23 3.02
N ALA A 194 5.44 -4.20 2.68
CA ALA A 194 5.39 -5.54 3.26
C ALA A 194 5.65 -5.50 4.78
N TYR A 195 6.62 -4.70 5.24
CA TYR A 195 6.91 -4.52 6.67
C TYR A 195 5.72 -3.92 7.44
N ASN A 196 4.95 -3.06 6.77
CA ASN A 196 3.75 -2.43 7.33
C ASN A 196 2.45 -3.21 7.06
N LYS A 197 2.52 -4.36 6.39
CA LYS A 197 1.36 -5.18 5.99
C LYS A 197 0.34 -4.48 5.06
N PHE A 198 0.78 -3.49 4.28
CA PHE A 198 0.04 -3.04 3.10
C PHE A 198 0.02 -4.16 2.05
N ASN A 199 -1.02 -4.19 1.22
CA ASN A 199 -1.23 -5.24 0.22
C ASN A 199 -1.70 -4.73 -1.15
N VAL A 200 -1.82 -3.42 -1.34
CA VAL A 200 -2.11 -2.83 -2.65
C VAL A 200 -1.09 -1.73 -2.95
N PHE A 201 -0.39 -1.87 -4.06
CA PHE A 201 0.39 -0.81 -4.66
C PHE A 201 -0.48 -0.16 -5.73
N HIS A 202 -1.02 1.02 -5.43
CA HIS A 202 -1.75 1.82 -6.38
C HIS A 202 -0.73 2.64 -7.17
N TRP A 203 -0.47 2.23 -8.39
CA TRP A 203 0.50 2.87 -9.24
C TRP A 203 -0.24 3.87 -10.14
N HIS A 204 -0.06 5.15 -9.84
CA HIS A 204 -0.50 6.24 -10.69
C HIS A 204 0.59 6.54 -11.72
N LEU A 205 0.53 5.83 -12.85
CA LEU A 205 1.65 5.77 -13.81
C LEU A 205 1.81 7.07 -14.61
N VAL A 206 0.69 7.68 -15.00
CA VAL A 206 0.61 8.73 -16.02
C VAL A 206 -0.35 9.82 -15.61
N ASP A 207 -0.06 11.05 -16.05
CA ASP A 207 -0.83 12.27 -15.73
C ASP A 207 -0.47 13.35 -16.77
N ASP A 208 -0.86 14.61 -16.56
CA ASP A 208 -0.54 15.75 -17.40
C ASP A 208 0.96 15.93 -17.68
N SER A 209 1.79 15.64 -16.68
CA SER A 209 3.23 15.97 -16.71
C SER A 209 4.05 14.98 -17.53
N SER A 210 3.77 13.67 -17.44
CA SER A 210 4.50 12.69 -18.24
C SER A 210 3.72 11.39 -18.50
N PHE A 211 4.11 10.72 -19.59
CA PHE A 211 3.68 9.36 -19.94
C PHE A 211 4.93 8.50 -20.20
N PRO A 212 5.45 7.79 -19.18
CA PRO A 212 6.67 7.00 -19.30
C PRO A 212 6.57 5.78 -20.22
N GLU A 213 5.39 5.20 -20.45
CA GLU A 213 5.24 3.92 -21.16
C GLU A 213 4.82 4.00 -22.64
N LEU A 214 3.87 4.86 -23.01
CA LEU A 214 3.21 4.74 -24.31
C LEU A 214 3.96 5.46 -25.45
N THR A 215 4.75 6.50 -25.16
CA THR A 215 5.30 7.33 -26.23
C THR A 215 6.65 7.94 -25.84
N ARG A 216 7.66 7.80 -26.71
CA ARG A 216 8.92 8.58 -26.64
C ARG A 216 8.71 10.10 -26.58
N LYS A 217 7.47 10.57 -26.77
CA LYS A 217 7.09 11.98 -26.88
C LYS A 217 6.36 12.51 -25.64
N GLY A 218 5.87 11.62 -24.76
CA GLY A 218 5.16 11.98 -23.53
C GLY A 218 6.01 11.80 -22.26
N SER A 219 7.07 10.98 -22.30
CA SER A 219 8.02 10.84 -21.19
C SER A 219 8.89 12.10 -21.01
N PHE A 220 9.32 12.42 -19.79
CA PHE A 220 10.33 13.48 -19.54
C PHE A 220 11.62 13.26 -20.34
N ASN A 221 12.05 12.00 -20.47
CA ASN A 221 13.17 11.60 -21.30
C ASN A 221 12.90 10.22 -21.90
N PRO A 222 13.01 10.05 -23.24
CA PRO A 222 12.62 8.82 -23.94
C PRO A 222 13.53 7.61 -23.69
N VAL A 223 14.57 7.75 -22.86
CA VAL A 223 15.52 6.68 -22.53
C VAL A 223 15.65 6.50 -21.02
N THR A 224 15.77 7.58 -20.26
CA THR A 224 16.11 7.50 -18.82
C THR A 224 14.90 7.57 -17.89
N HIS A 225 13.74 8.03 -18.37
CA HIS A 225 12.53 8.24 -17.58
C HIS A 225 11.35 7.49 -18.22
N ILE A 226 11.57 6.19 -18.40
CA ILE A 226 10.61 5.24 -19.00
C ILE A 226 10.50 4.03 -18.08
N TYR A 227 9.32 3.44 -18.02
CA TYR A 227 9.15 2.08 -17.50
C TYR A 227 9.01 1.15 -18.70
N THR A 228 9.96 0.24 -18.84
CA THR A 228 9.89 -0.78 -19.88
C THR A 228 8.94 -1.89 -19.46
N ALA A 229 8.44 -2.67 -20.42
CA ALA A 229 7.65 -3.86 -20.11
C ALA A 229 8.38 -4.86 -19.18
N GLN A 230 9.71 -4.83 -19.13
CA GLN A 230 10.48 -5.64 -18.18
C GLN A 230 10.44 -5.04 -16.77
N ASP A 231 10.55 -3.72 -16.64
CA ASP A 231 10.45 -3.04 -15.35
C ASP A 231 9.07 -3.27 -14.72
N VAL A 232 7.99 -3.16 -15.51
CA VAL A 232 6.62 -3.41 -15.05
C VAL A 232 6.46 -4.85 -14.56
N LYS A 233 6.95 -5.84 -15.33
CA LYS A 233 6.92 -7.26 -14.92
C LYS A 233 7.70 -7.50 -13.64
N GLU A 234 8.84 -6.83 -13.48
CA GLU A 234 9.65 -6.91 -12.26
C GLU A 234 8.90 -6.34 -11.06
N VAL A 235 8.27 -5.16 -11.18
CA VAL A 235 7.44 -4.57 -10.11
C VAL A 235 6.30 -5.53 -9.72
N ILE A 236 5.59 -6.07 -10.71
CA ILE A 236 4.47 -7.00 -10.50
C ILE A 236 4.93 -8.26 -9.74
N GLU A 237 6.01 -8.90 -10.18
CA GLU A 237 6.51 -10.11 -9.50
C GLU A 237 7.11 -9.79 -8.12
N TYR A 238 7.83 -8.68 -7.98
CA TYR A 238 8.42 -8.27 -6.71
C TYR A 238 7.34 -7.98 -5.65
N ALA A 239 6.23 -7.36 -6.08
CA ALA A 239 5.03 -7.14 -5.28
C ALA A 239 4.34 -8.47 -4.93
N ARG A 240 4.16 -9.38 -5.90
CA ARG A 240 3.56 -10.71 -5.70
C ARG A 240 4.30 -11.53 -4.63
N LEU A 241 5.64 -11.54 -4.67
CA LEU A 241 6.49 -12.22 -3.68
C LEU A 241 6.38 -11.63 -2.25
N ARG A 242 5.67 -10.52 -2.10
CA ARG A 242 5.34 -9.83 -0.84
C ARG A 242 3.84 -9.80 -0.54
N GLY A 243 3.04 -10.48 -1.35
CA GLY A 243 1.58 -10.47 -1.24
C GLY A 243 1.00 -9.08 -1.45
N ILE A 244 1.56 -8.31 -2.39
CA ILE A 244 1.10 -6.98 -2.75
C ILE A 244 0.53 -7.05 -4.18
N ARG A 245 -0.70 -6.56 -4.34
CA ARG A 245 -1.38 -6.37 -5.61
C ARG A 245 -0.85 -5.12 -6.29
N VAL A 246 -0.74 -5.11 -7.61
CA VAL A 246 -0.40 -3.91 -8.39
C VAL A 246 -1.66 -3.43 -9.09
N LEU A 247 -2.26 -2.36 -8.58
CA LEU A 247 -3.42 -1.68 -9.14
C LEU A 247 -2.91 -0.52 -10.00
N ALA A 248 -2.97 -0.67 -11.31
CA ALA A 248 -2.52 0.37 -12.24
C ALA A 248 -3.63 1.39 -12.48
N GLU A 249 -3.24 2.67 -12.50
CA GLU A 249 -4.10 3.80 -12.84
C GLU A 249 -3.63 4.48 -14.13
N PHE A 250 -4.59 4.64 -15.05
CA PHE A 250 -4.47 5.43 -16.27
C PHE A 250 -5.63 6.40 -16.31
N ASP A 251 -5.45 7.56 -15.68
CA ASP A 251 -6.53 8.52 -15.45
C ASP A 251 -7.01 9.15 -16.76
N THR A 252 -8.33 9.18 -16.96
CA THR A 252 -8.98 9.88 -18.06
C THR A 252 -10.40 10.32 -17.66
N PRO A 253 -10.98 11.38 -18.28
CA PRO A 253 -10.46 12.18 -19.38
C PRO A 253 -9.61 13.38 -18.95
N GLY A 254 -9.58 13.71 -17.66
CA GLY A 254 -8.66 14.68 -17.06
C GLY A 254 -7.21 14.20 -17.12
N HIS A 255 -6.27 14.99 -16.61
CA HIS A 255 -4.88 14.56 -16.37
C HIS A 255 -4.18 13.82 -17.54
N THR A 256 -4.41 14.27 -18.77
CA THR A 256 -4.00 13.56 -20.00
C THR A 256 -3.13 14.38 -20.94
N LEU A 257 -2.63 15.56 -20.54
CA LEU A 257 -1.84 16.42 -21.42
C LEU A 257 -0.62 15.71 -22.03
N SER A 258 0.04 14.82 -21.29
CA SER A 258 1.21 14.05 -21.76
C SER A 258 0.88 13.00 -22.84
N TRP A 259 -0.40 12.66 -23.02
CA TRP A 259 -0.86 11.64 -23.97
C TRP A 259 -0.91 12.19 -25.40
N GLY A 260 -1.23 13.48 -25.54
CA GLY A 260 -1.44 14.16 -26.82
C GLY A 260 -0.27 14.06 -27.81
N PRO A 261 1.00 14.31 -27.40
CA PRO A 261 2.14 14.27 -28.32
C PRO A 261 2.36 12.94 -29.06
N GLY A 262 1.98 11.81 -28.46
CA GLY A 262 2.07 10.51 -29.12
C GLY A 262 0.75 9.91 -29.56
N ALA A 263 -0.39 10.52 -29.21
CA ALA A 263 -1.70 10.24 -29.79
C ALA A 263 -2.33 11.52 -30.39
N PRO A 264 -1.88 11.98 -31.57
CA PRO A 264 -2.41 13.20 -32.19
C PRO A 264 -3.92 13.11 -32.43
N GLY A 265 -4.64 14.15 -32.00
CA GLY A 265 -6.11 14.22 -32.12
C GLY A 265 -6.87 13.63 -30.94
N LEU A 266 -6.19 13.05 -29.95
CA LEU A 266 -6.82 12.53 -28.73
C LEU A 266 -7.35 13.65 -27.83
N LEU A 267 -6.55 14.69 -27.60
CA LEU A 267 -6.89 15.80 -26.70
C LEU A 267 -7.74 16.86 -27.38
N THR A 268 -8.58 17.54 -26.60
CA THR A 268 -9.42 18.63 -27.12
C THR A 268 -8.58 19.88 -27.38
N PRO A 269 -8.55 20.44 -28.61
CA PRO A 269 -7.95 21.75 -28.85
C PRO A 269 -8.82 22.84 -28.23
N CYS A 270 -8.23 23.74 -27.44
CA CYS A 270 -8.97 24.84 -26.82
C CYS A 270 -9.06 26.06 -27.76
N TYR A 271 -10.08 26.88 -27.55
CA TYR A 271 -10.35 28.07 -28.34
C TYR A 271 -10.39 29.33 -27.45
N SER A 272 -9.89 30.43 -27.99
CA SER A 272 -10.08 31.78 -27.46
C SER A 272 -10.87 32.59 -28.48
N GLY A 273 -12.18 32.73 -28.24
CA GLY A 273 -13.12 33.25 -29.23
C GLY A 273 -13.24 32.31 -30.43
N SER A 274 -12.99 32.81 -31.64
CA SER A 274 -13.05 32.03 -32.89
C SER A 274 -11.73 31.35 -33.27
N HIS A 275 -10.65 31.57 -32.51
CA HIS A 275 -9.31 31.09 -32.84
C HIS A 275 -8.85 30.02 -31.86
N LEU A 276 -8.01 29.11 -32.35
CA LEU A 276 -7.32 28.14 -31.50
C LEU A 276 -6.39 28.88 -30.51
N SER A 277 -6.41 28.50 -29.25
CA SER A 277 -5.52 29.08 -28.22
C SER A 277 -4.09 28.56 -28.32
N GLY A 278 -3.88 27.44 -29.00
CA GLY A 278 -2.62 26.70 -29.00
C GLY A 278 -2.44 25.77 -27.79
N THR A 279 -3.44 25.70 -26.91
CA THR A 279 -3.47 24.80 -25.75
C THR A 279 -4.44 23.64 -25.96
N PHE A 280 -4.25 22.58 -25.17
CA PHE A 280 -5.12 21.42 -25.14
C PHE A 280 -5.75 21.29 -23.75
N GLY A 281 -6.90 20.62 -23.70
CA GLY A 281 -7.58 20.25 -22.46
C GLY A 281 -7.81 18.75 -22.39
N PRO A 282 -8.88 18.30 -21.70
CA PRO A 282 -9.18 16.89 -21.53
C PRO A 282 -9.30 16.12 -22.85
N VAL A 283 -9.20 14.80 -22.77
CA VAL A 283 -9.51 13.87 -23.88
C VAL A 283 -10.79 14.31 -24.59
N ASN A 284 -10.82 14.21 -25.91
CA ASN A 284 -11.95 14.62 -26.73
C ASN A 284 -13.00 13.50 -26.82
N PRO A 285 -14.16 13.61 -26.14
CA PRO A 285 -15.16 12.54 -26.09
C PRO A 285 -16.10 12.55 -27.31
N SER A 286 -15.94 13.49 -28.25
CA SER A 286 -16.83 13.60 -29.42
C SER A 286 -16.39 12.76 -30.62
N LEU A 287 -15.20 12.15 -30.56
CA LEU A 287 -14.56 11.45 -31.67
C LEU A 287 -14.54 9.95 -31.42
N ASN A 288 -14.91 9.16 -32.44
CA ASN A 288 -14.83 7.69 -32.34
C ASN A 288 -13.38 7.20 -32.19
N SER A 289 -12.42 7.89 -32.83
CA SER A 289 -10.99 7.56 -32.74
C SER A 289 -10.46 7.59 -31.31
N THR A 290 -11.06 8.39 -30.43
CA THR A 290 -10.74 8.39 -29.00
C THR A 290 -11.04 7.03 -28.38
N TYR A 291 -12.21 6.46 -28.67
CA TYR A 291 -12.64 5.18 -28.12
C TYR A 291 -11.91 4.00 -28.76
N ASP A 292 -11.54 4.09 -30.04
CA ASP A 292 -10.67 3.09 -30.70
C ASP A 292 -9.28 3.04 -30.03
N PHE A 293 -8.72 4.21 -29.71
CA PHE A 293 -7.47 4.33 -28.97
C PHE A 293 -7.60 3.76 -27.55
N MET A 294 -8.63 4.14 -26.80
CA MET A 294 -8.86 3.64 -25.43
C MET A 294 -9.07 2.13 -25.41
N SER A 295 -9.85 1.58 -26.36
CA SER A 295 -10.05 0.14 -26.48
C SER A 295 -8.73 -0.61 -26.69
N THR A 296 -7.87 -0.12 -27.58
CA THR A 296 -6.55 -0.72 -27.82
C THR A 296 -5.65 -0.62 -26.60
N LEU A 297 -5.59 0.55 -25.96
CA LEU A 297 -4.77 0.79 -24.77
C LEU A 297 -5.18 -0.11 -23.60
N PHE A 298 -6.47 -0.14 -23.25
CA PHE A 298 -6.95 -0.92 -22.11
C PHE A 298 -6.94 -2.44 -22.38
N LEU A 299 -6.95 -2.87 -23.64
CA LEU A 299 -6.67 -4.27 -24.00
C LEU A 299 -5.23 -4.66 -23.66
N GLU A 300 -4.26 -3.77 -23.91
CA GLU A 300 -2.87 -4.00 -23.52
C GLU A 300 -2.71 -3.98 -21.99
N ILE A 301 -3.24 -2.95 -21.33
CA ILE A 301 -3.16 -2.80 -19.86
C ILE A 301 -3.77 -4.02 -19.15
N SER A 302 -4.95 -4.48 -19.59
CA SER A 302 -5.61 -5.67 -19.00
C SER A 302 -4.79 -6.96 -19.16
N SER A 303 -3.96 -7.04 -20.20
CA SER A 303 -3.04 -8.16 -20.45
C SER A 303 -1.74 -8.06 -19.66
N VAL A 304 -1.25 -6.84 -19.40
CA VAL A 304 0.01 -6.58 -18.67
C VAL A 304 -0.19 -6.70 -17.17
N PHE A 305 -1.26 -6.10 -16.63
CA PHE A 305 -1.53 -6.07 -15.19
C PHE A 305 -2.49 -7.20 -14.78
N PRO A 306 -2.03 -8.17 -13.96
CA PRO A 306 -2.82 -9.34 -13.62
C PRO A 306 -3.91 -9.07 -12.58
N ASP A 307 -3.85 -7.96 -11.84
CA ASP A 307 -4.89 -7.63 -10.85
C ASP A 307 -6.26 -7.53 -11.53
N PHE A 308 -7.30 -8.04 -10.86
CA PHE A 308 -8.66 -8.02 -11.41
C PHE A 308 -9.18 -6.59 -11.58
N TYR A 309 -8.74 -5.65 -10.73
CA TYR A 309 -9.17 -4.25 -10.81
C TYR A 309 -8.15 -3.41 -11.57
N LEU A 310 -8.65 -2.45 -12.35
CA LEU A 310 -7.89 -1.32 -12.87
C LEU A 310 -8.47 -0.03 -12.28
N HIS A 311 -7.63 0.96 -11.99
CA HIS A 311 -8.11 2.29 -11.62
C HIS A 311 -8.26 3.12 -12.90
N LEU A 312 -9.46 3.63 -13.16
CA LEU A 312 -9.78 4.36 -14.38
C LEU A 312 -9.78 5.89 -14.17
N GLY A 313 -9.47 6.31 -12.94
CA GLY A 313 -9.37 7.72 -12.59
C GLY A 313 -10.73 8.41 -12.60
N GLY A 314 -10.80 9.51 -13.33
CA GLY A 314 -12.03 10.27 -13.59
C GLY A 314 -12.25 11.43 -12.62
N ASP A 315 -11.20 11.98 -12.04
CA ASP A 315 -11.22 13.16 -11.16
C ASP A 315 -11.02 14.48 -11.93
N GLU A 316 -11.34 15.59 -11.25
CA GLU A 316 -10.95 16.97 -11.57
C GLU A 316 -11.07 17.44 -13.05
N VAL A 317 -12.04 16.93 -13.81
CA VAL A 317 -12.19 17.31 -15.24
C VAL A 317 -12.60 18.78 -15.39
N ASP A 318 -11.70 19.62 -15.91
CA ASP A 318 -12.01 21.00 -16.27
C ASP A 318 -12.73 21.10 -17.64
N PHE A 319 -14.00 21.51 -17.59
CA PHE A 319 -14.84 21.66 -18.78
C PHE A 319 -14.56 22.93 -19.59
N THR A 320 -13.67 23.82 -19.15
CA THR A 320 -13.41 25.11 -19.82
C THR A 320 -12.97 24.93 -21.27
N CYS A 321 -12.06 23.98 -21.53
CA CYS A 321 -11.60 23.70 -22.89
C CYS A 321 -12.70 23.09 -23.76
N TRP A 322 -13.47 22.12 -23.24
CA TRP A 322 -14.64 21.57 -23.93
C TRP A 322 -15.67 22.64 -24.28
N LYS A 323 -15.93 23.55 -23.36
CA LYS A 323 -16.86 24.67 -23.56
C LYS A 323 -16.40 25.61 -24.66
N SER A 324 -15.09 25.83 -24.79
CA SER A 324 -14.54 26.67 -25.84
C SER A 324 -14.63 26.04 -27.24
N ASN A 325 -14.65 24.72 -27.35
CA ASN A 325 -14.49 24.03 -28.63
C ASN A 325 -15.82 23.92 -29.42
N PRO A 326 -15.89 24.45 -30.67
CA PRO A 326 -17.13 24.46 -31.44
C PRO A 326 -17.61 23.07 -31.88
N ASN A 327 -16.70 22.10 -32.09
CA ASN A 327 -17.07 20.74 -32.46
C ASN A 327 -17.69 20.00 -31.27
N ILE A 328 -17.16 20.21 -30.06
CA ILE A 328 -17.77 19.70 -28.82
C ILE A 328 -19.16 20.31 -28.63
N GLN A 329 -19.30 21.63 -28.80
CA GLN A 329 -20.61 22.31 -28.71
C GLN A 329 -21.62 21.76 -29.72
N ALA A 330 -21.19 21.44 -30.94
CA ALA A 330 -22.05 20.78 -31.94
C ALA A 330 -22.43 19.36 -31.52
N PHE A 331 -21.50 18.60 -30.94
CA PHE A 331 -21.75 17.25 -30.42
C PHE A 331 -22.72 17.26 -29.24
N MET A 332 -22.55 18.20 -28.30
CA MET A 332 -23.48 18.44 -27.19
C MET A 332 -24.92 18.62 -27.70
N LYS A 333 -25.11 19.50 -28.69
CA LYS A 333 -26.42 19.73 -29.33
C LYS A 333 -26.96 18.46 -30.00
N LYS A 334 -26.11 17.71 -30.71
CA LYS A 334 -26.49 16.46 -31.39
C LYS A 334 -26.96 15.39 -30.40
N LYS A 335 -26.31 15.29 -29.24
CA LYS A 335 -26.65 14.32 -28.19
C LYS A 335 -27.77 14.81 -27.25
N GLY A 336 -28.15 16.09 -27.33
CA GLY A 336 -29.13 16.70 -26.45
C GLY A 336 -28.60 16.95 -25.04
N PHE A 337 -27.28 17.06 -24.86
CA PHE A 337 -26.66 17.35 -23.57
C PHE A 337 -26.77 18.84 -23.24
N THR A 338 -27.14 19.15 -22.01
CA THR A 338 -27.30 20.51 -21.49
C THR A 338 -26.19 20.91 -20.53
N ASP A 339 -25.47 19.93 -19.97
CA ASP A 339 -24.36 20.12 -19.02
C ASP A 339 -23.15 19.27 -19.45
N PHE A 340 -21.94 19.81 -19.31
CA PHE A 340 -20.70 19.09 -19.62
C PHE A 340 -20.47 17.88 -18.70
N LYS A 341 -21.09 17.84 -17.52
CA LYS A 341 -21.13 16.62 -16.69
C LYS A 341 -21.78 15.44 -17.40
N GLN A 342 -22.76 15.69 -18.29
CA GLN A 342 -23.37 14.64 -19.10
C GLN A 342 -22.42 14.15 -20.20
N LEU A 343 -21.57 15.04 -20.72
CA LEU A 343 -20.55 14.69 -21.70
C LEU A 343 -19.44 13.84 -21.07
N GLU A 344 -18.97 14.24 -19.89
CA GLU A 344 -18.06 13.45 -19.06
C GLU A 344 -18.68 12.09 -18.73
N SER A 345 -19.93 12.06 -18.28
CA SER A 345 -20.67 10.82 -18.00
C SER A 345 -20.74 9.90 -19.22
N PHE A 346 -20.95 10.47 -20.41
CA PHE A 346 -20.95 9.73 -21.67
C PHE A 346 -19.57 9.13 -21.98
N TYR A 347 -18.50 9.91 -21.77
CA TYR A 347 -17.14 9.41 -21.92
C TYR A 347 -16.84 8.25 -20.98
N ILE A 348 -17.07 8.45 -19.68
CA ILE A 348 -16.74 7.46 -18.66
C ILE A 348 -17.58 6.19 -18.89
N GLN A 349 -18.89 6.30 -19.11
CA GLN A 349 -19.73 5.12 -19.42
C GLN A 349 -19.20 4.31 -20.60
N THR A 350 -18.82 4.99 -21.69
CA THR A 350 -18.28 4.30 -22.87
C THR A 350 -16.95 3.60 -22.55
N LEU A 351 -16.09 4.22 -21.72
CA LEU A 351 -14.85 3.60 -21.26
C LEU A 351 -15.10 2.40 -20.33
N LEU A 352 -16.05 2.50 -19.41
CA LEU A 352 -16.44 1.42 -18.52
C LEU A 352 -16.99 0.21 -19.29
N ASP A 353 -17.76 0.45 -20.35
CA ASP A 353 -18.25 -0.60 -21.24
C ASP A 353 -17.09 -1.32 -21.95
N ILE A 354 -16.11 -0.55 -22.47
CA ILE A 354 -14.90 -1.11 -23.09
C ILE A 354 -14.11 -2.00 -22.11
N VAL A 355 -13.86 -1.52 -20.89
CA VAL A 355 -13.06 -2.26 -19.89
C VAL A 355 -13.81 -3.49 -19.37
N SER A 356 -15.14 -3.41 -19.31
CA SER A 356 -16.00 -4.53 -18.91
C SER A 356 -15.90 -5.73 -19.84
N ASP A 357 -15.61 -5.50 -21.13
CA ASP A 357 -15.43 -6.57 -22.12
C ASP A 357 -14.11 -7.36 -21.93
N TYR A 358 -13.22 -6.89 -21.06
CA TYR A 358 -11.92 -7.53 -20.77
C TYR A 358 -11.88 -8.32 -19.46
N ASP A 359 -13.04 -8.66 -18.89
CA ASP A 359 -13.19 -9.39 -17.62
C ASP A 359 -12.43 -8.73 -16.45
N LYS A 360 -12.37 -7.39 -16.42
CA LYS A 360 -11.80 -6.59 -15.33
C LYS A 360 -12.87 -5.85 -14.55
N GLY A 361 -12.67 -5.76 -13.25
CA GLY A 361 -13.36 -4.79 -12.39
C GLY A 361 -12.67 -3.42 -12.47
N TYR A 362 -13.30 -2.39 -11.93
CA TYR A 362 -12.70 -1.05 -11.93
C TYR A 362 -12.96 -0.27 -10.65
N VAL A 363 -11.99 0.58 -10.36
CA VAL A 363 -12.00 1.58 -9.30
C VAL A 363 -12.01 2.96 -9.97
N VAL A 364 -12.77 3.91 -9.41
CA VAL A 364 -12.88 5.28 -9.90
C VAL A 364 -12.83 6.27 -8.74
N TRP A 365 -12.39 7.50 -9.03
CA TRP A 365 -12.50 8.61 -8.09
C TRP A 365 -13.97 9.02 -7.88
N GLN A 366 -14.25 9.70 -6.76
CA GLN A 366 -15.60 10.03 -6.32
C GLN A 366 -16.42 10.86 -7.31
N GLU A 367 -15.78 11.67 -8.16
CA GLU A 367 -16.43 12.54 -9.14
C GLU A 367 -17.37 11.76 -10.07
N VAL A 368 -17.00 10.52 -10.42
CA VAL A 368 -17.82 9.62 -11.23
C VAL A 368 -19.16 9.32 -10.54
N PHE A 369 -19.15 9.13 -9.22
CA PHE A 369 -20.35 8.94 -8.41
C PHE A 369 -21.11 10.27 -8.17
N ASP A 370 -20.38 11.35 -7.90
CA ASP A 370 -20.93 12.68 -7.65
C ASP A 370 -21.72 13.21 -8.85
N ASN A 371 -21.17 13.01 -10.05
CA ASN A 371 -21.77 13.41 -11.32
C ASN A 371 -22.84 12.43 -11.83
N LYS A 372 -23.20 11.41 -11.03
CA LYS A 372 -24.28 10.44 -11.31
C LYS A 372 -24.06 9.65 -12.60
N VAL A 373 -22.80 9.34 -12.88
CA VAL A 373 -22.43 8.41 -13.97
C VAL A 373 -23.04 7.05 -13.65
N LYS A 374 -23.65 6.41 -14.64
CA LYS A 374 -24.11 5.03 -14.49
C LYS A 374 -22.88 4.12 -14.50
N VAL A 375 -22.63 3.49 -13.37
CA VAL A 375 -21.53 2.52 -13.20
C VAL A 375 -22.11 1.15 -12.84
N ARG A 376 -21.32 0.09 -13.01
CA ARG A 376 -21.77 -1.26 -12.66
C ARG A 376 -21.89 -1.40 -11.14
N PRO A 377 -22.78 -2.27 -10.63
CA PRO A 377 -22.95 -2.46 -9.19
C PRO A 377 -21.69 -2.93 -8.45
N ASP A 378 -20.75 -3.57 -9.15
CA ASP A 378 -19.49 -4.07 -8.61
C ASP A 378 -18.35 -3.03 -8.60
N THR A 379 -18.57 -1.82 -9.13
CA THR A 379 -17.60 -0.72 -9.10
C THR A 379 -17.19 -0.33 -7.68
N ILE A 380 -15.90 -0.04 -7.51
CA ILE A 380 -15.34 0.50 -6.26
C ILE A 380 -15.19 2.01 -6.44
N ILE A 381 -15.69 2.81 -5.49
CA ILE A 381 -15.57 4.27 -5.49
C ILE A 381 -14.55 4.70 -4.43
N GLN A 382 -13.56 5.49 -4.83
CA GLN A 382 -12.51 6.02 -3.96
C GLN A 382 -12.80 7.46 -3.55
N VAL A 383 -13.00 7.68 -2.25
CA VAL A 383 -13.29 8.98 -1.64
C VAL A 383 -12.00 9.67 -1.24
N TRP A 384 -11.76 10.84 -1.84
CA TRP A 384 -10.48 11.54 -1.75
C TRP A 384 -10.60 13.01 -1.34
N ARG A 385 -11.76 13.65 -1.57
CA ARG A 385 -12.00 15.05 -1.20
C ARG A 385 -12.46 15.13 0.25
N GLU A 386 -11.85 16.02 1.03
CA GLU A 386 -12.13 16.13 2.47
C GLU A 386 -13.47 16.80 2.77
N GLU A 387 -13.81 17.92 2.12
CA GLU A 387 -14.96 18.77 2.54
C GLU A 387 -15.97 19.10 1.43
N MET A 388 -15.57 18.98 0.16
CA MET A 388 -16.38 19.40 -0.98
C MET A 388 -16.61 18.22 -1.93
N PRO A 389 -17.82 18.00 -2.47
CA PRO A 389 -19.06 18.76 -2.24
C PRO A 389 -19.69 18.53 -0.86
N VAL A 390 -19.29 17.46 -0.17
CA VAL A 390 -19.66 17.12 1.21
C VAL A 390 -18.43 16.60 1.96
N GLU A 391 -18.52 16.52 3.29
CA GLU A 391 -17.48 15.90 4.11
C GLU A 391 -17.26 14.43 3.71
N TYR A 392 -16.01 13.98 3.65
CA TYR A 392 -15.65 12.62 3.21
C TYR A 392 -16.41 11.50 3.94
N MET A 393 -16.78 11.67 5.21
CA MET A 393 -17.58 10.67 5.94
C MET A 393 -19.05 10.61 5.48
N LEU A 394 -19.62 11.73 5.06
CA LEU A 394 -20.94 11.76 4.43
C LEU A 394 -20.88 11.15 3.02
N GLU A 395 -19.80 11.40 2.27
CA GLU A 395 -19.57 10.78 0.97
C GLU A 395 -19.49 9.25 1.08
N MET A 396 -18.72 8.74 2.04
CA MET A 396 -18.67 7.31 2.37
C MET A 396 -20.06 6.74 2.71
N GLN A 397 -20.89 7.50 3.43
CA GLN A 397 -22.26 7.10 3.72
C GLN A 397 -23.13 7.04 2.47
N ASP A 398 -23.01 8.02 1.57
CA ASP A 398 -23.85 8.12 0.37
C ASP A 398 -23.50 7.02 -0.65
N ILE A 399 -22.21 6.75 -0.86
CA ILE A 399 -21.72 5.67 -1.73
C ILE A 399 -22.18 4.31 -1.21
N THR A 400 -21.98 4.03 0.08
CA THR A 400 -22.39 2.73 0.65
C THR A 400 -23.91 2.59 0.74
N ARG A 401 -24.67 3.69 0.93
CA ARG A 401 -26.13 3.67 0.84
C ARG A 401 -26.61 3.34 -0.58
N ALA A 402 -25.88 3.77 -1.60
CA ALA A 402 -26.15 3.43 -3.00
C ALA A 402 -25.77 1.98 -3.37
N GLY A 403 -25.13 1.23 -2.45
CA GLY A 403 -24.79 -0.18 -2.61
C GLY A 403 -23.41 -0.44 -3.23
N PHE A 404 -22.58 0.59 -3.40
CA PHE A 404 -21.24 0.44 -3.95
C PHE A 404 -20.20 0.16 -2.87
N ARG A 405 -19.14 -0.55 -3.26
CA ARG A 405 -17.94 -0.69 -2.41
C ARG A 405 -17.22 0.64 -2.34
N ALA A 406 -16.77 1.01 -1.14
CA ALA A 406 -16.13 2.29 -0.86
C ALA A 406 -14.69 2.11 -0.37
N LEU A 407 -13.81 2.99 -0.85
CA LEU A 407 -12.40 3.06 -0.48
C LEU A 407 -12.08 4.47 0.03
N LEU A 408 -11.40 4.58 1.16
CA LEU A 408 -11.10 5.88 1.79
C LEU A 408 -9.63 6.29 1.56
N SER A 409 -9.39 7.48 1.02
CA SER A 409 -8.05 8.10 1.01
C SER A 409 -8.03 9.56 1.46
N ALA A 410 -9.19 10.23 1.53
CA ALA A 410 -9.30 11.67 1.80
C ALA A 410 -8.45 12.20 2.99
N PRO A 411 -8.47 11.61 4.20
CA PRO A 411 -7.66 12.12 5.31
C PRO A 411 -6.20 11.63 5.30
N TRP A 412 -5.79 10.90 4.26
CA TRP A 412 -4.49 10.24 4.14
C TRP A 412 -3.70 10.69 2.90
N TYR A 413 -3.79 11.99 2.60
CA TYR A 413 -2.93 12.67 1.63
C TYR A 413 -1.57 12.99 2.25
N LEU A 414 -0.60 12.08 2.10
CA LEU A 414 0.72 12.23 2.69
C LEU A 414 1.57 13.28 1.96
N ASN A 415 1.30 13.60 0.70
CA ASN A 415 1.94 14.72 0.01
C ASN A 415 1.71 16.07 0.74
N ARG A 416 0.58 16.22 1.45
CA ARG A 416 0.23 17.40 2.27
C ARG A 416 0.98 17.39 3.62
N VAL A 417 2.25 17.78 3.61
CA VAL A 417 3.08 17.84 4.82
C VAL A 417 2.68 19.00 5.74
N LYS A 418 2.69 18.75 7.06
CA LYS A 418 2.46 19.77 8.10
C LYS A 418 3.56 19.70 9.14
N TYR A 419 3.89 20.84 9.75
CA TYR A 419 4.85 20.85 10.86
C TYR A 419 4.29 20.11 12.07
N GLY A 420 5.09 19.22 12.67
CA GLY A 420 4.72 18.43 13.85
C GLY A 420 4.33 16.98 13.51
N PRO A 421 3.80 16.23 14.50
CA PRO A 421 3.52 14.80 14.37
C PRO A 421 2.17 14.53 13.68
N ASP A 422 2.06 14.92 12.41
CA ASP A 422 0.89 14.74 11.54
C ASP A 422 0.41 13.28 11.40
N TRP A 423 1.31 12.30 11.59
CA TRP A 423 0.96 10.86 11.67
C TRP A 423 -0.16 10.57 12.70
N LYS A 424 -0.29 11.39 13.76
CA LYS A 424 -1.34 11.24 14.78
C LYS A 424 -2.72 11.50 14.20
N ASP A 425 -2.84 12.45 13.28
CA ASP A 425 -4.13 12.78 12.66
C ASP A 425 -4.56 11.64 11.74
N MET A 426 -3.63 11.12 10.94
CA MET A 426 -3.85 9.93 10.10
C MET A 426 -4.24 8.70 10.94
N TYR A 427 -3.59 8.49 12.09
CA TYR A 427 -3.84 7.36 12.98
C TYR A 427 -5.22 7.40 13.66
N LYS A 428 -5.74 8.61 13.96
CA LYS A 428 -7.02 8.81 14.65
C LYS A 428 -8.24 8.57 13.76
N VAL A 429 -8.09 8.62 12.43
CA VAL A 429 -9.17 8.39 11.48
C VAL A 429 -9.83 7.05 11.77
N GLU A 430 -11.16 7.02 11.86
CA GLU A 430 -11.93 5.79 12.00
C GLU A 430 -12.80 5.61 10.73
N PRO A 431 -12.42 4.73 9.78
CA PRO A 431 -13.09 4.62 8.47
C PRO A 431 -14.59 4.34 8.52
N LEU A 432 -15.10 3.77 9.62
CA LEU A 432 -16.52 3.44 9.79
C LEU A 432 -17.27 4.46 10.66
N ALA A 433 -16.73 5.66 10.87
CA ALA A 433 -17.28 6.71 11.73
C ALA A 433 -18.48 7.49 11.12
N PHE A 434 -19.15 6.92 10.11
CA PHE A 434 -20.38 7.47 9.54
C PHE A 434 -21.63 6.67 9.98
N HIS A 435 -22.81 7.25 9.76
CA HIS A 435 -24.09 6.60 10.04
C HIS A 435 -24.45 5.58 8.95
N GLY A 436 -24.59 4.31 9.29
CA GLY A 436 -25.00 3.27 8.35
C GLY A 436 -25.28 1.94 9.02
N THR A 437 -26.03 1.06 8.35
CA THR A 437 -26.28 -0.31 8.83
C THR A 437 -24.98 -1.14 8.80
N PRO A 438 -24.92 -2.29 9.51
CA PRO A 438 -23.77 -3.19 9.42
C PRO A 438 -23.44 -3.61 7.99
N GLU A 439 -24.47 -3.85 7.16
CA GLU A 439 -24.32 -4.25 5.75
C GLU A 439 -23.74 -3.11 4.91
N GLN A 440 -24.19 -1.87 5.14
CA GLN A 440 -23.60 -0.69 4.49
C GLN A 440 -22.14 -0.51 4.87
N LYS A 441 -21.80 -0.64 6.16
CA LYS A 441 -20.41 -0.52 6.64
C LYS A 441 -19.51 -1.64 6.11
N ALA A 442 -20.05 -2.81 5.80
CA ALA A 442 -19.31 -3.91 5.20
C ALA A 442 -18.89 -3.65 3.74
N LEU A 443 -19.52 -2.68 3.05
CA LEU A 443 -19.09 -2.23 1.73
C LEU A 443 -17.81 -1.39 1.76
N VAL A 444 -17.38 -0.91 2.94
CA VAL A 444 -16.08 -0.25 3.09
C VAL A 444 -14.98 -1.31 3.10
N ILE A 445 -14.24 -1.41 2.00
CA ILE A 445 -13.23 -2.45 1.82
C ILE A 445 -11.84 -2.04 2.32
N GLY A 446 -11.67 -0.77 2.71
CA GLY A 446 -10.44 -0.27 3.32
C GLY A 446 -10.07 1.13 2.83
N GLY A 447 -8.80 1.33 2.50
CA GLY A 447 -8.34 2.63 2.05
C GLY A 447 -6.86 2.70 1.72
N GLU A 448 -6.40 3.91 1.39
CA GLU A 448 -5.05 4.13 0.83
C GLU A 448 -4.37 5.39 1.38
N ALA A 449 -3.06 5.29 1.57
CA ALA A 449 -2.19 6.44 1.82
C ALA A 449 -1.67 6.99 0.49
N CYS A 450 -2.01 8.24 0.15
CA CYS A 450 -1.68 8.82 -1.16
C CYS A 450 -0.42 9.69 -1.09
N MET A 451 0.55 9.40 -1.98
CA MET A 451 1.75 10.20 -2.17
C MET A 451 1.82 10.74 -3.61
N TRP A 452 1.04 11.80 -3.86
CA TRP A 452 1.12 12.57 -5.10
C TRP A 452 2.49 13.24 -5.30
N GLY A 453 2.88 13.39 -6.55
CA GLY A 453 4.25 13.58 -6.98
C GLY A 453 4.64 15.03 -7.23
N GLU A 454 3.78 16.03 -7.06
CA GLU A 454 4.10 17.43 -7.44
C GLU A 454 5.34 17.98 -6.74
N TYR A 455 5.60 17.48 -5.52
CA TYR A 455 6.75 17.87 -4.69
C TYR A 455 7.55 16.66 -4.18
N VAL A 456 7.41 15.51 -4.85
CA VAL A 456 8.00 14.24 -4.42
C VAL A 456 8.69 13.56 -5.59
N ASP A 457 9.96 13.23 -5.40
CA ASP A 457 10.74 12.37 -6.27
C ASP A 457 11.63 11.44 -5.41
N SER A 458 12.56 10.72 -6.03
CA SER A 458 13.46 9.82 -5.32
C SER A 458 14.27 10.47 -4.17
N THR A 459 14.48 11.79 -4.19
CA THR A 459 15.30 12.48 -3.19
C THR A 459 14.63 12.60 -1.82
N ASN A 460 13.29 12.55 -1.79
CA ASN A 460 12.53 12.81 -0.57
C ASN A 460 11.35 11.84 -0.35
N LEU A 461 11.08 10.91 -1.28
CA LEU A 461 9.98 9.95 -1.20
C LEU A 461 10.01 9.15 0.12
N VAL A 462 11.12 8.45 0.38
CA VAL A 462 11.24 7.53 1.53
C VAL A 462 11.04 8.25 2.87
N PRO A 463 11.76 9.35 3.19
CA PRO A 463 11.57 10.04 4.46
C PRO A 463 10.18 10.69 4.56
N ARG A 464 9.60 11.16 3.45
CA ARG A 464 8.24 11.72 3.47
C ARG A 464 7.19 10.63 3.71
N LEU A 465 7.31 9.47 3.06
CA LEU A 465 6.33 8.39 3.15
C LEU A 465 6.40 7.69 4.52
N TRP A 466 7.59 7.40 5.01
CA TRP A 466 7.80 6.56 6.19
C TRP A 466 8.40 7.33 7.36
N PRO A 467 7.86 7.16 8.59
CA PRO A 467 6.88 6.15 9.01
C PRO A 467 5.41 6.63 8.97
N ARG A 468 5.09 7.77 8.34
CA ARG A 468 3.73 8.34 8.35
C ARG A 468 2.69 7.38 7.76
N ALA A 469 2.98 6.74 6.63
CA ALA A 469 2.10 5.71 6.06
C ALA A 469 1.91 4.51 7.00
N GLY A 470 2.84 4.27 7.93
CA GLY A 470 2.69 3.28 8.98
C GLY A 470 1.45 3.52 9.86
N ALA A 471 1.09 4.78 10.13
CA ALA A 471 -0.14 5.15 10.84
C ALA A 471 -1.40 4.63 10.15
N VAL A 472 -1.44 4.78 8.82
CA VAL A 472 -2.55 4.32 7.97
C VAL A 472 -2.58 2.79 7.93
N ALA A 473 -1.42 2.14 7.76
CA ALA A 473 -1.31 0.68 7.81
C ALA A 473 -1.89 0.10 9.10
N GLU A 474 -1.56 0.68 10.26
CA GLU A 474 -2.09 0.18 11.52
C GLU A 474 -3.61 0.38 11.64
N ARG A 475 -4.14 1.51 11.18
CA ARG A 475 -5.59 1.75 11.18
C ARG A 475 -6.34 0.76 10.29
N LEU A 476 -5.74 0.36 9.17
CA LEU A 476 -6.36 -0.55 8.21
C LEU A 476 -6.16 -2.04 8.58
N TRP A 477 -5.15 -2.36 9.37
CA TRP A 477 -4.89 -3.73 9.86
C TRP A 477 -5.54 -4.03 11.21
N SER A 478 -5.32 -3.19 12.21
CA SER A 478 -5.62 -3.48 13.62
C SER A 478 -7.10 -3.34 13.96
N SER A 479 -7.47 -3.83 15.14
CA SER A 479 -8.80 -3.64 15.72
C SER A 479 -9.18 -2.15 15.81
N ASN A 480 -10.47 -1.84 15.66
CA ASN A 480 -11.00 -0.49 15.88
C ASN A 480 -10.74 0.03 17.31
N LEU A 481 -10.50 -0.86 18.29
CA LEU A 481 -10.20 -0.51 19.67
C LEU A 481 -8.73 -0.10 19.89
N THR A 482 -7.84 -0.37 18.93
CA THR A 482 -6.42 0.00 19.02
C THR A 482 -6.24 1.46 18.61
N THR A 483 -6.44 2.38 19.56
CA THR A 483 -6.43 3.84 19.28
C THR A 483 -5.57 4.66 20.26
N ASN A 484 -4.93 4.01 21.24
CA ASN A 484 -4.12 4.72 22.24
C ASN A 484 -2.85 5.30 21.60
N ILE A 485 -2.78 6.63 21.53
CA ILE A 485 -1.71 7.37 20.84
C ILE A 485 -0.36 7.21 21.54
N ASP A 486 -0.31 7.20 22.88
CA ASP A 486 0.95 7.07 23.61
C ASP A 486 1.55 5.67 23.42
N PHE A 487 0.68 4.65 23.37
CA PHE A 487 1.07 3.29 23.04
C PHE A 487 1.53 3.18 21.59
N ALA A 488 0.79 3.76 20.64
CA ALA A 488 1.18 3.81 19.24
C ALA A 488 2.53 4.51 19.04
N PHE A 489 2.76 5.65 19.69
CA PHE A 489 4.01 6.41 19.61
C PHE A 489 5.23 5.58 20.04
N LYS A 490 5.12 4.85 21.16
CA LYS A 490 6.20 3.97 21.64
C LYS A 490 6.56 2.90 20.60
N ARG A 491 5.56 2.27 19.99
CA ARG A 491 5.74 1.20 19.00
C ARG A 491 6.23 1.72 17.67
N LEU A 492 5.61 2.78 17.15
CA LEU A 492 5.99 3.37 15.88
C LEU A 492 7.41 3.95 15.94
N SER A 493 7.83 4.52 17.07
CA SER A 493 9.21 4.99 17.27
C SER A 493 10.21 3.84 17.22
N HIS A 494 9.90 2.70 17.85
CA HIS A 494 10.74 1.52 17.76
C HIS A 494 10.76 0.94 16.34
N PHE A 495 9.59 0.81 15.71
CA PHE A 495 9.47 0.32 14.34
C PHE A 495 10.21 1.20 13.34
N ARG A 496 10.20 2.53 13.53
CA ARG A 496 11.03 3.46 12.74
C ARG A 496 12.52 3.13 12.86
N CYS A 497 13.02 2.83 14.06
CA CYS A 497 14.42 2.41 14.22
C CYS A 497 14.70 1.06 13.56
N GLU A 498 13.73 0.14 13.59
CA GLU A 498 13.84 -1.13 12.86
C GLU A 498 13.87 -0.91 11.34
N LEU A 499 13.09 0.03 10.80
CA LEU A 499 13.18 0.43 9.38
C LEU A 499 14.58 0.97 9.05
N VAL A 500 15.13 1.86 9.88
CA VAL A 500 16.50 2.39 9.71
C VAL A 500 17.52 1.25 9.73
N ARG A 501 17.40 0.30 10.67
CA ARG A 501 18.26 -0.89 10.76
C ARG A 501 18.18 -1.78 9.50
N ARG A 502 17.03 -1.77 8.81
CA ARG A 502 16.81 -2.47 7.53
C ARG A 502 17.29 -1.66 6.31
N GLY A 503 17.93 -0.50 6.51
CA GLY A 503 18.45 0.35 5.44
C GLY A 503 17.45 1.36 4.89
N ILE A 504 16.30 1.57 5.55
CA ILE A 504 15.25 2.47 5.09
C ILE A 504 15.45 3.86 5.70
N GLN A 505 15.49 4.91 4.86
CA GLN A 505 15.63 6.29 5.28
C GLN A 505 14.31 6.88 5.87
N ALA A 506 13.73 6.21 6.86
CA ALA A 506 12.49 6.67 7.51
C ALA A 506 12.76 7.90 8.40
N GLN A 507 11.94 8.95 8.24
CA GLN A 507 12.11 10.19 9.01
C GLN A 507 11.85 9.97 10.52
N PRO A 508 12.46 10.78 11.40
CA PRO A 508 12.14 10.74 12.83
C PRO A 508 10.70 11.20 13.10
N ILE A 509 10.10 10.66 14.17
CA ILE A 509 8.73 11.00 14.59
C ILE A 509 8.72 12.13 15.62
N SER A 510 9.77 12.19 16.44
CA SER A 510 10.00 13.18 17.47
C SER A 510 11.49 13.18 17.84
N VAL A 511 11.86 13.94 18.87
CA VAL A 511 13.20 13.90 19.44
C VAL A 511 13.51 12.51 20.01
N GLY A 512 14.72 12.03 19.77
CA GLY A 512 15.15 10.68 20.16
C GLY A 512 16.40 10.26 19.38
N TYR A 513 16.74 8.98 19.48
CA TYR A 513 17.84 8.36 18.74
C TYR A 513 17.50 6.89 18.46
N CYS A 514 18.16 6.30 17.47
CA CYS A 514 18.24 4.87 17.27
C CYS A 514 19.66 4.39 17.63
N GLU A 515 19.81 3.19 18.20
CA GLU A 515 21.16 2.65 18.50
C GLU A 515 22.04 2.56 17.24
N GLN A 516 21.41 2.35 16.09
CA GLN A 516 22.00 2.44 14.77
C GLN A 516 21.31 3.58 14.04
N GLU A 517 22.02 4.70 13.85
CA GLU A 517 21.53 5.81 13.04
C GLU A 517 21.66 5.49 11.55
N PHE A 518 20.88 6.19 10.73
CA PHE A 518 20.93 6.03 9.29
C PHE A 518 22.22 6.64 8.74
N GLU A 519 23.08 5.79 8.18
CA GLU A 519 24.27 6.20 7.43
C GLU A 519 24.22 5.51 6.06
N GLN A 520 24.27 6.31 4.99
CA GLN A 520 24.30 5.79 3.63
C GLN A 520 25.68 5.17 3.40
N THR A 521 25.74 3.84 3.37
CA THR A 521 26.98 3.07 3.18
C THR A 521 27.19 2.65 1.75
#